data_AF-A0A1I8CJ79-F1
#
_entry.id   AF-A0A1I8CJ79-F1
#
_cell.length_a   1.000
_cell.length_b   1.000
_cell.length_c   1.000
_cell.angle_alpha   90.00
_cell.angle_beta   90.00
_cell.angle_gamma   90.00
#
_symmetry.space_group_name_H-M   'P 1'
#
loop_
_entity.id
_entity.type
_entity.pdbx_description
1 polymer ?
#
loop_
_entity_poly.entity_id
_entity_poly.type
_entity_poly.pdbx_seq_one_letter_code
_entity_poly.pdbx_strand_id
1 'polypeptide(L)'
;MGLVDGYAIRKVKMFNDRVYLSKYRRSYWLGDKYYKLDHTYYFVDRDTCAFRLNFTTTLNLEYEDGGFIHEIFYQCLRFAQYCCGLDCCQTANPYG
;
A
#
# COMPACT_ATOMS: atom_id res chain seq x y z
N MET A 1 -5.72 -0.43 17.10
CA MET A 1 -5.90 0.84 16.36
C MET A 1 -5.42 0.62 14.94
N GLY A 2 -6.37 0.33 14.06
CA GLY A 2 -6.11 -0.02 12.67
C GLY A 2 -5.95 1.23 11.82
N LEU A 3 -5.38 1.05 10.62
CA LEU A 3 -5.27 1.99 9.51
C LEU A 3 -6.49 2.88 9.22
N VAL A 4 -7.66 2.56 9.80
CA VAL A 4 -8.99 3.03 9.38
C VAL A 4 -9.58 4.08 10.33
N ASP A 5 -9.10 4.19 11.57
CA ASP A 5 -9.80 4.94 12.64
C ASP A 5 -9.41 6.42 12.76
N GLY A 6 -8.59 6.95 11.84
CA GLY A 6 -8.01 8.30 11.99
C GLY A 6 -7.75 9.07 10.70
N TYR A 7 -8.37 8.68 9.58
CA TYR A 7 -8.17 9.38 8.30
C TYR A 7 -8.97 10.69 8.23
N ALA A 8 -8.39 11.76 8.79
CA ALA A 8 -8.69 13.12 8.37
C ALA A 8 -8.43 13.28 6.86
N ILE A 9 -9.12 14.22 6.19
CA ILE A 9 -8.89 14.56 4.78
C ILE A 9 -7.39 14.77 4.55
N ARG A 10 -6.76 13.85 3.81
CA ARG A 10 -5.31 13.87 3.55
C ARG A 10 -5.09 14.06 2.06
N LYS A 11 -4.56 15.25 1.72
CA LYS A 11 -3.97 15.49 0.41
C LYS A 11 -2.64 14.74 0.33
N VAL A 12 -2.59 13.75 -0.55
CA VAL A 12 -1.40 12.93 -0.78
C VAL A 12 -0.50 13.63 -1.80
N LYS A 13 0.72 13.93 -1.36
CA LYS A 13 1.80 14.52 -2.17
C LYS A 13 2.88 13.46 -2.41
N MET A 14 3.67 13.63 -3.47
CA MET A 14 4.97 12.99 -3.62
C MET A 14 5.72 13.09 -2.27
N PHE A 15 6.14 11.95 -1.71
CA PHE A 15 6.81 11.79 -0.40
C PHE A 15 5.93 11.66 0.85
N ASN A 16 4.62 11.91 0.77
CA ASN A 16 3.66 11.66 1.87
C ASN A 16 2.61 10.59 1.51
N ASP A 17 2.79 9.94 0.37
CA ASP A 17 2.01 8.80 -0.09
C ASP A 17 2.40 7.51 0.64
N ARG A 18 3.57 7.46 1.28
CA ARG A 18 4.06 6.29 1.99
C ARG A 18 3.71 6.30 3.48
N VAL A 19 3.04 5.24 3.94
CA VAL A 19 2.76 4.95 5.33
C VAL A 19 3.47 3.65 5.72
N TYR A 20 4.35 3.72 6.71
CA TYR A 20 4.94 2.51 7.29
C TYR A 20 4.02 1.97 8.39
N LEU A 21 3.63 0.70 8.26
CA LEU A 21 2.82 0.03 9.27
C LEU A 21 3.67 -0.99 10.02
N SER A 22 4.04 -0.64 11.25
CA SER A 22 4.88 -1.48 12.12
C SER A 22 4.28 -2.87 12.35
N LYS A 23 2.94 -2.99 12.35
CA LYS A 23 2.24 -4.28 12.47
C LYS A 23 2.66 -5.27 11.37
N TYR A 24 2.85 -4.78 10.15
CA TYR A 24 3.18 -5.59 8.97
C TYR A 24 4.65 -5.44 8.56
N ARG A 25 5.42 -4.62 9.30
CA ARG A 25 6.81 -4.25 9.03
C ARG A 25 7.05 -3.83 7.57
N ARG A 26 6.08 -3.15 6.96
CA ARG A 26 6.05 -2.85 5.53
C ARG A 26 5.55 -1.44 5.27
N SER A 27 6.07 -0.87 4.18
CA SER A 27 5.61 0.38 3.59
C SER A 27 4.40 0.15 2.69
N TYR A 28 3.40 1.00 2.84
CA TYR A 28 2.19 1.05 2.02
C TYR A 28 2.15 2.41 1.33
N TRP A 29 1.79 2.43 0.06
CA TRP A 29 1.68 3.64 -0.74
C TRP A 29 0.22 3.91 -1.08
N LEU A 30 -0.19 5.15 -0.90
CA LEU A 30 -1.54 5.61 -1.20
C LEU A 30 -1.57 6.00 -2.69
N GLY A 31 -2.04 5.06 -3.52
CA GLY A 31 -2.11 5.22 -4.96
C GLY A 31 -0.81 4.89 -5.72
N ASP A 32 -0.91 4.79 -7.05
CA ASP A 32 0.17 4.34 -7.93
C ASP A 32 1.07 5.48 -8.44
N LYS A 33 0.58 6.73 -8.39
CA LYS A 33 1.18 7.89 -9.06
C LYS A 33 2.61 8.16 -8.58
N TYR A 34 2.84 8.04 -7.28
CA TYR A 34 4.15 8.28 -6.65
C TYR A 34 4.86 7.00 -6.22
N TYR A 35 4.15 5.86 -6.20
CA TYR A 35 4.69 4.54 -5.84
C TYR A 35 5.95 4.19 -6.64
N LYS A 36 5.93 4.41 -7.97
CA LYS A 36 7.08 4.11 -8.85
C LYS A 36 8.23 5.12 -8.74
N LEU A 37 8.00 6.27 -8.10
CA LEU A 37 8.99 7.32 -7.92
C LEU A 37 9.75 7.18 -6.60
N ASP A 38 9.31 6.32 -5.68
CA ASP A 38 10.00 6.04 -4.42
C ASP A 38 11.18 5.08 -4.65
N HIS A 39 12.33 5.62 -5.06
CA HIS A 39 13.54 4.84 -5.33
C HIS A 39 14.17 4.22 -4.06
N THR A 40 13.75 4.63 -2.87
CA THR A 40 14.39 4.19 -1.61
C THR A 40 13.76 2.91 -1.08
N TYR A 41 12.46 2.74 -1.28
CA TYR A 41 11.69 1.63 -0.72
C TYR A 41 10.96 0.80 -1.79
N TYR A 42 11.02 1.19 -3.06
CA TYR A 42 10.64 0.34 -4.18
C TYR A 42 11.75 -0.68 -4.46
N PHE A 43 11.46 -1.95 -4.23
CA PHE A 43 12.35 -3.05 -4.54
C PHE A 43 11.90 -3.78 -5.81
N VAL A 44 12.80 -3.95 -6.78
CA VAL A 44 12.53 -4.67 -8.04
C VAL A 44 12.35 -6.17 -7.84
N ASP A 45 12.95 -6.73 -6.78
CA ASP A 45 12.82 -8.13 -6.38
C ASP A 45 11.52 -8.45 -5.63
N ARG A 46 10.55 -7.52 -5.62
CA ARG A 46 9.27 -7.67 -4.93
C ARG A 46 8.09 -7.52 -5.89
N ASP A 47 7.05 -8.32 -5.66
CA ASP A 47 5.80 -8.20 -6.39
C ASP A 47 4.97 -7.05 -5.83
N THR A 48 4.37 -6.28 -6.73
CA THR A 48 3.48 -5.17 -6.38
C THR A 48 2.07 -5.69 -6.18
N CYS A 49 1.54 -5.50 -4.97
CA CYS A 49 0.16 -5.78 -4.63
C CYS A 49 -0.65 -4.49 -4.60
N ALA A 50 -1.84 -4.54 -5.17
CA ALA A 50 -2.83 -3.47 -5.11
C ALA A 50 -4.01 -3.95 -4.27
N PHE A 51 -4.35 -3.18 -3.23
CA PHE A 51 -5.55 -3.37 -2.45
C PHE A 51 -6.55 -2.26 -2.77
N ARG A 52 -7.69 -2.65 -3.33
CA ARG A 52 -8.76 -1.71 -3.64
C ARG A 52 -9.51 -1.33 -2.37
N LEU A 53 -9.54 -0.03 -2.09
CA LEU A 53 -10.31 0.55 -1.00
C LEU A 53 -11.80 0.53 -1.38
N ASN A 54 -12.66 0.14 -0.44
CA ASN A 54 -14.10 0.24 -0.62
C ASN A 54 -14.53 1.70 -0.43
N PHE A 55 -15.35 2.21 -1.36
CA PHE A 55 -15.81 3.61 -1.42
C PHE A 55 -16.36 4.14 -0.09
N THR A 56 -17.01 3.28 0.70
CA THR A 56 -17.54 3.62 2.04
C THR A 56 -16.47 4.01 3.06
N THR A 57 -15.22 3.58 2.85
CA THR A 57 -14.06 3.93 3.69
C THR A 57 -13.19 5.02 3.06
N THR A 58 -13.43 5.37 1.79
CA THR A 58 -12.53 6.19 0.95
C THR A 58 -12.98 7.65 0.83
N LEU A 59 -13.79 8.15 1.77
CA LEU A 59 -14.48 9.42 1.59
C LEU A 59 -13.54 10.65 1.54
N ASN A 60 -12.23 10.54 1.79
CA ASN A 60 -11.38 11.72 1.96
C ASN A 60 -9.89 11.55 1.54
N LEU A 61 -9.58 10.62 0.63
CA LEU A 61 -8.21 10.39 0.12
C LEU A 61 -8.06 10.90 -1.31
N GLU A 62 -7.38 12.03 -1.43
CA GLU A 62 -7.19 12.73 -2.70
C GLU A 62 -5.71 13.05 -2.88
N TYR A 63 -5.23 12.97 -4.11
CA TYR A 63 -3.96 13.57 -4.49
C TYR A 63 -4.05 15.09 -4.39
N GLU A 64 -2.91 15.76 -4.21
CA GLU A 64 -2.84 17.23 -4.19
C GLU A 64 -3.43 17.88 -5.46
N ASP A 65 -3.33 17.21 -6.62
CA ASP A 65 -3.92 17.59 -7.92
C ASP A 65 -5.46 17.40 -8.01
N GLY A 66 -6.12 16.85 -6.97
CA GLY A 66 -7.56 16.56 -6.99
C GLY A 66 -7.92 15.22 -7.63
N GLY A 67 -6.95 14.32 -7.87
CA GLY A 67 -7.23 12.94 -8.28
C GLY A 67 -7.63 12.09 -7.09
N PHE A 68 -8.60 11.20 -7.24
CA PHE A 68 -9.01 10.29 -6.16
C PHE A 68 -8.07 9.09 -6.04
N ILE A 69 -7.80 8.67 -4.80
CA ILE A 69 -7.03 7.45 -4.52
C ILE A 69 -8.00 6.34 -4.12
N HIS A 70 -8.09 5.32 -4.97
CA HIS A 70 -8.97 4.17 -4.74
C HIS A 70 -8.21 2.90 -4.35
N GLU A 71 -6.88 2.93 -4.41
CA GLU A 71 -6.05 1.75 -4.27
C GLU A 71 -4.83 2.05 -3.40
N ILE A 72 -4.47 1.10 -2.54
CA ILE A 72 -3.24 1.12 -1.76
C ILE A 72 -2.29 0.10 -2.38
N PHE A 73 -1.07 0.54 -2.65
CA PHE A 73 -0.03 -0.30 -3.20
C PHE A 73 0.94 -0.73 -2.10
N TYR A 74 1.44 -1.94 -2.16
CA TYR A 74 2.47 -2.45 -1.25
C TYR A 74 3.25 -3.58 -1.91
N GLN A 75 4.42 -3.92 -1.35
CA GLN A 75 5.33 -4.87 -1.97
C GLN A 75 5.52 -6.16 -1.16
N CYS A 76 5.18 -7.31 -1.75
CA CYS A 76 5.43 -8.65 -1.20
C CYS A 76 6.75 -9.23 -1.72
N LEU A 77 7.39 -10.10 -0.94
CA LEU A 77 8.57 -10.83 -1.43
C LEU A 77 8.20 -11.74 -2.60
N ARG A 78 8.83 -11.51 -3.76
CA ARG A 78 8.64 -12.33 -4.95
C ARG A 78 9.06 -13.77 -4.65
N PHE A 79 8.32 -14.74 -5.17
CA PHE A 79 8.50 -16.19 -4.96
C PHE A 79 8.30 -16.73 -3.53
N ALA A 80 8.21 -15.89 -2.51
CA ALA A 80 8.01 -16.32 -1.11
C ALA A 80 6.65 -15.91 -0.53
N GLN A 81 6.01 -14.90 -1.12
CA GLN A 81 4.76 -14.31 -0.62
C GLN A 81 3.82 -13.95 -1.76
N TYR A 82 2.51 -13.94 -1.46
CA TYR A 82 1.46 -13.52 -2.38
C TYR A 82 0.53 -12.48 -1.73
N CYS A 83 -0.15 -11.70 -2.56
CA CYS A 83 -1.07 -10.64 -2.14
C CYS A 83 -2.31 -11.23 -1.46
N CYS A 84 -2.57 -10.81 -0.22
CA CYS A 84 -3.60 -11.40 0.64
C CYS A 84 -4.37 -10.28 1.36
N GLY A 85 -5.12 -9.49 0.59
CA GLY A 85 -5.83 -8.32 1.10
C GLY A 85 -4.90 -7.13 1.34
N LEU A 86 -4.74 -6.70 2.61
CA LEU A 86 -3.80 -5.64 3.02
C LEU A 86 -2.48 -6.20 3.56
N ASP A 87 -2.24 -7.50 3.39
CA ASP A 87 -1.02 -8.15 3.87
C ASP A 87 -0.43 -9.09 2.81
N CYS A 88 0.76 -9.62 3.10
CA CYS A 88 1.41 -10.62 2.28
C CYS A 88 1.35 -11.97 2.98
N CYS A 89 0.57 -12.89 2.43
CA CYS A 89 0.51 -14.26 2.91
C CYS A 89 1.71 -15.05 2.34
N GLN A 90 2.25 -15.98 3.12
CA GLN A 90 3.33 -16.85 2.65
C GLN A 90 2.74 -17.91 1.73
N THR A 91 3.38 -18.15 0.58
CA THR A 91 3.10 -19.36 -0.19
C THR A 91 3.45 -20.56 0.69
N ALA A 92 2.52 -21.51 0.84
CA ALA A 92 2.76 -22.72 1.63
C ALA A 92 4.07 -23.36 1.15
N ASN A 93 5.01 -23.56 2.07
CA ASN A 93 6.30 -24.16 1.75
C ASN A 93 6.04 -25.56 1.15
N PRO A 94 6.41 -25.83 -0.12
CA PRO A 94 6.19 -27.14 -0.71
C PRO A 94 7.11 -28.24 -0.10
N TYR A 95 7.93 -27.88 0.89
CA TYR A 95 8.89 -28.76 1.57
C TYR A 95 8.63 -28.89 3.09
N GLY A 96 7.38 -28.69 3.53
CA GLY A 96 6.97 -28.95 4.93
C GLY A 96 6.86 -30.43 5.24
#